data_AF-A0A7C6Q679-F1
#
_entry.id   AF-A0A7C6Q679-F1
#
_cell.length_a   1.000
_cell.length_b   1.000
_cell.length_c   1.000
_cell.angle_alpha   90.00
_cell.angle_beta   90.00
_cell.angle_gamma   90.00
#
_symmetry.space_group_name_H-M   'P 1'
#
loop_
_entity.id
_entity.type
_entity.pdbx_description
1 polymer ?
#
loop_
_entity_poly.entity_id
_entity_poly.type
_entity_poly.pdbx_seq_one_letter_code
_entity_poly.pdbx_strand_id
1 'polypeptide(L)'
;MMEDIINYYKYDLGMYNLILRYYKGWIYYYIAYIIVSLIVLSSLIMKNYIIVILMIVVLAIIFHLINYNIKKVLLEKYNIVSKSYLWDLNEFNKLRKNMLKNYLKNYGILTSDYKKIKFIISYLYKESENRRFKGYVTPGLLLTLSLPAWAEVLKWIFKNLNTFYDVISIFAIILFVLAIFTFIVYGFKTIIIDDFLNRESKRLLDLANFIQEIVIFDI
;
A
#
# COMPACT_ATOMS: atom_id res chain seq x y z
N MET A 1 -0.10 11.76 26.51
CA MET A 1 0.27 10.33 26.60
C MET A 1 -0.34 9.49 25.47
N MET A 2 -1.66 9.34 25.37
CA MET A 2 -2.24 8.52 24.28
C MET A 2 -1.97 9.09 22.90
N GLU A 3 -2.11 10.40 22.76
CA GLU A 3 -1.82 11.09 21.52
C GLU A 3 -0.34 10.95 21.13
N ASP A 4 0.56 10.90 22.11
CA ASP A 4 1.99 10.67 21.87
C ASP A 4 2.26 9.25 21.35
N ILE A 5 1.61 8.22 21.89
CA ILE A 5 1.72 6.84 21.40
C ILE A 5 1.18 6.74 19.97
N ILE A 6 0.04 7.38 19.70
CA ILE A 6 -0.57 7.42 18.37
C ILE A 6 0.36 8.15 17.38
N ASN A 7 0.92 9.29 17.78
CA ASN A 7 1.83 10.08 16.95
C ASN A 7 3.14 9.33 16.68
N TYR A 8 3.72 8.68 17.68
CA TYR A 8 4.91 7.85 17.52
C TYR A 8 4.65 6.70 16.53
N TYR A 9 3.52 6.01 16.66
CA TYR A 9 3.15 4.96 15.72
C TYR A 9 2.89 5.50 14.30
N LYS A 10 2.27 6.67 14.19
CA LYS A 10 1.88 7.28 12.92
C LYS A 10 3.08 7.82 12.15
N TYR A 11 3.93 8.58 12.82
CA TYR A 11 5.02 9.31 12.20
C TYR A 11 6.31 8.49 12.26
N ASP A 12 6.75 8.03 13.44
CA ASP A 12 8.07 7.40 13.56
C ASP A 12 8.11 5.96 13.05
N LEU A 13 7.03 5.18 13.26
CA LEU A 13 6.93 3.79 12.81
C LEU A 13 6.32 3.62 11.41
N GLY A 14 6.18 4.72 10.66
CA GLY A 14 5.67 4.69 9.29
C GLY A 14 6.68 4.13 8.29
N MET A 15 6.18 3.44 7.25
CA MET A 15 6.97 2.97 6.11
C MET A 15 7.85 4.07 5.50
N TYR A 16 7.30 5.29 5.43
CA TYR A 16 8.03 6.45 4.95
C TYR A 16 9.28 6.73 5.80
N ASN A 17 9.12 6.90 7.11
CA ASN A 17 10.23 7.25 7.99
C ASN A 17 11.23 6.11 8.19
N LEU A 18 10.77 4.87 8.18
CA LEU A 18 11.63 3.71 8.36
C LEU A 18 12.42 3.34 7.10
N ILE A 19 11.84 3.53 5.91
CA ILE A 19 12.44 3.05 4.63
C ILE A 19 12.61 4.19 3.63
N LEU A 20 11.52 4.87 3.23
CA LEU A 20 11.53 5.80 2.09
C LEU A 20 12.36 7.07 2.36
N ARG A 21 12.46 7.51 3.61
CA ARG A 21 13.29 8.65 4.04
C ARG A 21 14.77 8.46 3.69
N TYR A 22 15.24 7.21 3.71
CA TYR A 22 16.63 6.87 3.39
C TYR A 22 16.87 6.66 1.90
N TYR A 23 15.82 6.60 1.09
CA TYR A 23 15.91 6.28 -0.33
C TYR A 23 15.20 7.31 -1.21
N LYS A 24 15.77 8.51 -1.39
CA LYS A 24 15.17 9.59 -2.20
C LYS A 24 14.81 9.20 -3.65
N GLY A 25 15.43 8.14 -4.18
CA GLY A 25 15.17 7.66 -5.54
C GLY A 25 13.82 6.96 -5.75
N TRP A 26 13.03 6.73 -4.70
CA TRP A 26 11.70 6.10 -4.84
C TRP A 26 10.77 6.95 -5.71
N ILE A 27 10.87 8.28 -5.63
CA ILE A 27 10.06 9.22 -6.44
C ILE A 27 10.41 9.07 -7.92
N TYR A 28 11.70 8.98 -8.27
CA TYR A 28 12.12 8.84 -9.66
C TYR A 28 11.65 7.53 -10.27
N TYR A 29 11.73 6.41 -9.53
CA TYR A 29 11.18 5.14 -10.02
C TYR A 29 9.67 5.17 -10.14
N TYR A 30 8.98 5.89 -9.27
CA TYR A 30 7.54 6.05 -9.34
C TYR A 30 7.12 6.82 -10.60
N ILE A 31 7.78 7.95 -10.87
CA ILE A 31 7.57 8.75 -12.08
C ILE A 31 7.92 7.93 -13.33
N ALA A 32 9.06 7.21 -13.32
CA ALA A 32 9.46 6.35 -14.43
C ALA A 32 8.42 5.25 -14.70
N TYR A 33 7.87 4.62 -13.65
CA TYR A 33 6.81 3.62 -13.79
C TYR A 33 5.57 4.20 -14.49
N ILE A 34 5.14 5.41 -14.11
CA ILE A 34 4.01 6.09 -14.75
C ILE A 34 4.31 6.38 -16.22
N ILE A 35 5.48 6.94 -16.53
CA ILE A 35 5.88 7.27 -17.90
C ILE A 35 5.90 6.01 -18.77
N VAL A 36 6.54 4.94 -18.31
CA VAL A 36 6.61 3.67 -19.04
C VAL A 36 5.22 3.06 -19.22
N SER A 37 4.35 3.16 -18.21
CA SER A 37 2.95 2.72 -18.29
C SER A 37 2.17 3.48 -19.38
N LEU A 38 2.35 4.81 -19.47
CA LEU A 38 1.74 5.63 -20.53
C LEU A 38 2.27 5.26 -21.92
N ILE A 39 3.56 4.98 -22.04
CA ILE A 39 4.17 4.55 -23.30
C ILE A 39 3.58 3.21 -23.73
N VAL A 40 3.42 2.23 -22.83
CA VAL A 40 2.77 0.95 -23.15
C VAL A 40 1.34 1.17 -23.63
N LEU A 41 0.57 2.02 -22.95
CA LEU A 41 -0.80 2.34 -23.35
C LEU A 41 -0.86 2.95 -24.75
N SER A 42 -0.02 3.94 -25.03
CA SER A 42 0.06 4.55 -26.37
C SER A 42 0.46 3.54 -27.45
N SER A 43 1.39 2.63 -27.12
CA SER A 43 1.89 1.61 -28.05
C SER A 43 0.85 0.54 -28.34
N LEU A 44 0.04 0.17 -27.36
CA LEU A 44 -1.09 -0.73 -27.55
C LEU A 44 -2.16 -0.12 -28.47
N ILE A 45 -2.45 1.18 -28.34
CA ILE A 45 -3.38 1.89 -29.24
C ILE A 45 -2.85 1.89 -30.67
N MET A 46 -1.54 2.10 -30.85
CA MET A 46 -0.87 2.05 -32.15
C MET A 46 -0.62 0.63 -32.67
N LYS A 47 -1.06 -0.41 -31.94
CA LYS A 47 -0.83 -1.84 -32.26
C LYS A 47 0.66 -2.20 -32.44
N ASN A 48 1.56 -1.49 -31.76
CA ASN A 48 2.99 -1.73 -31.80
C ASN A 48 3.42 -2.67 -30.67
N TYR A 49 3.21 -3.97 -30.86
CA TYR A 49 3.45 -5.00 -29.84
C TYR A 49 4.94 -5.16 -29.47
N ILE A 50 5.87 -4.80 -30.36
CA ILE A 50 7.31 -4.87 -30.08
C ILE A 50 7.67 -3.88 -28.96
N ILE A 51 7.17 -2.64 -29.03
CA ILE A 51 7.39 -1.63 -27.99
C ILE A 51 6.73 -2.08 -26.68
N VAL A 52 5.54 -2.68 -26.73
CA VAL A 52 4.86 -3.20 -25.54
C VAL A 52 5.73 -4.23 -24.81
N ILE A 53 6.27 -5.21 -25.52
CA ILE A 53 7.14 -6.24 -24.94
C ILE A 53 8.39 -5.61 -24.32
N LEU A 54 9.06 -4.68 -25.03
CA LEU A 54 10.23 -3.97 -24.52
C LEU A 54 9.91 -3.20 -23.24
N MET A 55 8.78 -2.50 -23.20
CA MET A 55 8.40 -1.70 -22.05
C MET A 55 7.96 -2.55 -20.85
N ILE A 56 7.40 -3.74 -21.06
CA ILE A 56 7.14 -4.71 -19.98
C ILE A 56 8.46 -5.12 -19.32
N VAL A 57 9.53 -5.35 -20.10
CA VAL A 57 10.86 -5.64 -19.57
C VAL A 57 11.38 -4.47 -18.75
N VAL A 58 11.22 -3.23 -19.24
CA VAL A 58 11.59 -2.02 -18.49
C VAL A 58 10.83 -1.92 -17.16
N LEU A 59 9.52 -2.21 -17.14
CA LEU A 59 8.74 -2.23 -15.90
C LEU A 59 9.25 -3.27 -14.91
N ALA A 60 9.60 -4.47 -15.39
CA ALA A 60 10.17 -5.52 -14.54
C ALA A 60 11.52 -5.09 -13.93
N ILE A 61 12.36 -4.39 -14.69
CA ILE A 61 13.63 -3.82 -14.22
C ILE A 61 13.38 -2.75 -13.15
N ILE A 62 12.47 -1.79 -13.39
CA ILE A 62 12.13 -0.75 -12.42
C ILE A 62 11.62 -1.38 -11.11
N PHE A 63 10.73 -2.37 -11.21
CA PHE A 63 10.22 -3.09 -10.04
C PHE A 63 11.33 -3.79 -9.26
N HIS A 64 12.24 -4.47 -9.97
CA HIS A 64 13.39 -5.11 -9.35
C HIS A 64 14.29 -4.11 -8.61
N LEU A 65 14.57 -2.95 -9.22
CA LEU A 65 15.38 -1.88 -8.62
C LEU A 65 14.73 -1.29 -7.36
N ILE A 66 13.41 -1.05 -7.36
CA ILE A 66 12.69 -0.58 -6.16
C ILE A 66 12.85 -1.60 -5.04
N ASN A 67 12.57 -2.88 -5.32
CA ASN A 67 12.61 -3.94 -4.33
C ASN A 67 14.03 -4.17 -3.79
N TYR A 68 15.05 -4.12 -4.64
CA TYR A 68 16.45 -4.20 -4.23
C TYR A 68 16.83 -3.06 -3.27
N ASN A 69 16.45 -1.83 -3.60
CA ASN A 69 16.77 -0.67 -2.75
C ASN A 69 16.05 -0.72 -1.39
N ILE A 70 14.79 -1.18 -1.35
CA ILE A 70 14.06 -1.38 -0.08
C ILE A 70 14.80 -2.41 0.79
N LYS A 71 15.21 -3.55 0.21
CA LYS A 71 15.96 -4.59 0.92
C LYS A 71 17.31 -4.10 1.41
N LYS A 72 18.00 -3.29 0.59
CA LYS A 72 19.26 -2.66 0.98
C LYS A 72 19.09 -1.77 2.21
N VAL A 73 18.06 -0.92 2.25
CA VAL A 73 17.77 -0.09 3.43
C VAL A 73 17.45 -0.94 4.66
N LEU A 74 16.64 -2.00 4.49
CA LEU A 74 16.31 -2.93 5.58
C LEU A 74 17.54 -3.63 6.16
N LEU A 75 18.47 -4.03 5.30
CA LEU A 75 19.72 -4.66 5.70
C LEU A 75 20.65 -3.65 6.38
N GLU A 76 20.94 -2.51 5.74
CA GLU A 76 21.93 -1.54 6.22
C GLU A 76 21.51 -0.81 7.50
N LYS A 77 20.21 -0.53 7.68
CA LYS A 77 19.71 0.22 8.84
C LYS A 77 19.23 -0.67 9.99
N TYR A 78 18.73 -1.86 9.67
CA TYR A 78 18.06 -2.70 10.65
C TYR A 78 18.57 -4.13 10.71
N ASN A 79 19.58 -4.49 9.90
CA ASN A 79 20.13 -5.85 9.80
C ASN A 79 19.06 -6.91 9.47
N ILE A 80 18.01 -6.53 8.73
CA ILE A 80 16.95 -7.45 8.33
C ILE A 80 17.31 -8.09 6.99
N VAL A 81 17.51 -9.40 7.00
CA VAL A 81 17.76 -10.20 5.79
C VAL A 81 16.43 -10.79 5.30
N SER A 82 15.90 -10.27 4.19
CA SER A 82 14.72 -10.86 3.55
C SER A 82 15.09 -12.18 2.86
N LYS A 83 14.44 -13.28 3.22
CA LYS A 83 14.67 -14.59 2.57
C LYS A 83 13.90 -14.75 1.24
N SER A 84 12.83 -13.99 1.05
CA SER A 84 11.97 -14.04 -0.15
C SER A 84 12.47 -13.13 -1.27
N TYR A 85 11.98 -13.30 -2.51
CA TYR A 85 12.30 -12.40 -3.63
C TYR A 85 11.78 -10.98 -3.40
N LEU A 86 10.59 -10.85 -2.84
CA LEU A 86 10.04 -9.57 -2.39
C LEU A 86 10.60 -9.19 -1.01
N TRP A 87 10.50 -7.93 -0.63
CA TRP A 87 10.79 -7.50 0.73
C TRP A 87 9.81 -8.16 1.73
N ASP A 88 10.32 -8.55 2.89
CA ASP A 88 9.56 -9.34 3.86
C ASP A 88 8.72 -8.45 4.78
N LEU A 89 7.40 -8.48 4.57
CA LEU A 89 6.44 -7.72 5.35
C LEU A 89 6.40 -8.17 6.81
N ASN A 90 6.70 -9.45 7.09
CA ASN A 90 6.65 -10.01 8.43
C ASN A 90 7.80 -9.48 9.28
N GLU A 91 9.03 -9.50 8.74
CA GLU A 91 10.20 -8.94 9.43
C GLU A 91 10.08 -7.42 9.63
N PHE A 92 9.50 -6.72 8.66
CA PHE A 92 9.17 -5.30 8.81
C PHE A 92 8.17 -5.04 9.94
N ASN A 93 7.11 -5.86 10.06
CA ASN A 93 6.15 -5.74 11.16
C ASN A 93 6.77 -6.09 12.52
N LYS A 94 7.67 -7.09 12.58
CA LYS A 94 8.44 -7.40 13.80
C LYS A 94 9.30 -6.22 14.23
N LEU A 95 9.96 -5.54 13.29
CA LEU A 95 10.72 -4.33 13.58
C LEU A 95 9.84 -3.24 14.21
N ARG A 96 8.69 -2.95 13.58
CA ARG A 96 7.74 -1.94 14.10
C ARG A 96 7.26 -2.29 15.50
N LYS A 97 6.96 -3.56 15.75
CA LYS A 97 6.55 -4.07 17.07
C LYS A 97 7.66 -3.91 18.10
N ASN A 98 8.91 -4.25 17.77
CA ASN A 98 10.05 -4.10 18.68
C ASN A 98 10.33 -2.64 19.03
N MET A 99 10.26 -1.73 18.05
CA MET A 99 10.42 -0.30 18.30
C MET A 99 9.28 0.26 19.16
N LEU A 100 8.03 -0.15 18.90
CA LEU A 100 6.89 0.21 19.73
C LEU A 100 7.05 -0.31 21.18
N LYS A 101 7.48 -1.56 21.34
CA LYS A 101 7.77 -2.14 22.67
C LYS A 101 8.82 -1.33 23.42
N ASN A 102 9.93 -1.00 22.78
CA ASN A 102 10.98 -0.19 23.38
C ASN A 102 10.49 1.20 23.79
N TYR A 103 9.68 1.84 22.94
CA TYR A 103 9.04 3.11 23.26
C TYR A 103 8.15 2.97 24.52
N LEU A 104 7.24 2.01 24.54
CA LEU A 104 6.34 1.80 25.69
C LEU A 104 7.10 1.47 26.98
N LYS A 105 8.25 0.76 26.90
CA LYS A 105 9.11 0.46 28.04
C LYS A 105 9.81 1.71 28.56
N ASN A 106 10.37 2.52 27.67
CA ASN A 106 11.11 3.74 28.03
C ASN A 106 10.21 4.79 28.70
N TYR A 107 8.93 4.85 28.32
CA TYR A 107 7.94 5.73 28.96
C TYR A 107 7.26 5.09 30.19
N GLY A 108 7.72 3.92 30.64
CA GLY A 108 7.20 3.24 31.83
C GLY A 108 5.77 2.69 31.68
N ILE A 109 5.24 2.62 30.45
CA ILE A 109 3.86 2.20 30.19
C ILE A 109 3.73 0.68 30.33
N LEU A 110 4.71 -0.10 29.86
CA LEU A 110 4.72 -1.56 30.02
C LEU A 110 4.88 -2.00 31.47
N THR A 111 5.55 -1.19 32.29
CA THR A 111 5.73 -1.42 33.73
C THR A 111 4.54 -0.97 34.57
N SER A 112 3.59 -0.26 33.95
CA SER A 112 2.41 0.28 34.62
C SER A 112 1.28 -0.77 34.65
N ASP A 113 0.45 -0.74 35.70
CA ASP A 113 -0.66 -1.67 35.95
C ASP A 113 -1.31 -2.20 34.65
N TYR A 114 -1.50 -3.52 34.54
CA TYR A 114 -2.20 -4.16 33.42
C TYR A 114 -3.55 -3.50 33.08
N LYS A 115 -4.22 -2.91 34.08
CA LYS A 115 -5.44 -2.11 33.93
C LYS A 115 -5.25 -0.89 33.03
N LYS A 116 -4.13 -0.18 33.12
CA LYS A 116 -3.81 1.00 32.28
C LYS A 116 -3.60 0.59 30.83
N ILE A 117 -2.85 -0.49 30.60
CA ILE A 117 -2.63 -1.03 29.25
C ILE A 117 -3.96 -1.48 28.62
N LYS A 118 -4.80 -2.19 29.38
CA LYS A 118 -6.14 -2.61 28.92
C LYS A 118 -7.02 -1.41 28.59
N PHE A 119 -6.95 -0.34 29.39
CA PHE A 119 -7.63 0.92 29.10
C PHE A 119 -7.16 1.52 27.77
N ILE A 120 -5.85 1.59 27.54
CA ILE A 120 -5.26 2.07 26.28
C ILE A 120 -5.79 1.27 25.08
N ILE A 121 -5.75 -0.07 25.15
CA ILE A 121 -6.24 -0.95 24.10
C ILE A 121 -7.73 -0.69 23.83
N SER A 122 -8.55 -0.65 24.89
CA SER A 122 -9.99 -0.41 24.76
C SER A 122 -10.33 0.96 24.16
N TYR A 123 -9.56 1.99 24.53
CA TYR A 123 -9.69 3.32 23.96
C TYR A 123 -9.38 3.33 22.47
N LEU A 124 -8.26 2.70 22.05
CA LEU A 124 -7.89 2.59 20.65
C LEU A 124 -8.92 1.83 19.81
N TYR A 125 -9.48 0.73 20.34
CA TYR A 125 -10.57 0.01 19.66
C TYR A 125 -11.80 0.90 19.49
N LYS A 126 -12.27 1.54 20.57
CA LYS A 126 -13.45 2.42 20.52
C LYS A 126 -13.26 3.60 19.57
N GLU A 127 -12.08 4.21 19.60
CA GLU A 127 -11.74 5.31 18.72
C GLU A 127 -11.61 4.84 17.25
N SER A 128 -11.09 3.63 17.03
CA SER A 128 -11.06 3.01 15.70
C SER A 128 -12.46 2.80 15.13
N GLU A 129 -13.42 2.37 15.95
CA GLU A 129 -14.81 2.17 15.53
C GLU A 129 -15.52 3.49 15.25
N ASN A 130 -15.30 4.50 16.09
CA ASN A 130 -15.87 5.84 15.91
C ASN A 130 -15.39 6.49 14.60
N ARG A 131 -14.11 6.31 14.25
CA ARG A 131 -13.51 6.84 13.02
C ARG A 131 -13.74 5.94 11.81
N ARG A 132 -14.38 4.78 11.98
CA ARG A 132 -14.67 3.87 10.86
C ARG A 132 -15.72 4.52 9.98
N PHE A 133 -15.33 4.89 8.76
CA PHE A 133 -16.25 5.51 7.81
C PHE A 133 -17.43 4.56 7.54
N LYS A 134 -18.63 4.89 8.03
CA LYS A 134 -19.87 4.10 7.85
C LYS A 134 -20.48 4.24 6.45
N GLY A 135 -19.64 4.46 5.44
CA GLY A 135 -20.05 4.68 4.05
C GLY A 135 -20.22 3.38 3.28
N TYR A 136 -21.11 2.48 3.70
CA TYR A 136 -21.52 1.33 2.87
C TYR A 136 -22.38 1.76 1.68
N VAL A 137 -22.97 2.95 1.76
CA VAL A 137 -23.86 3.50 0.73
C VAL A 137 -23.06 4.00 -0.49
N THR A 138 -21.79 4.39 -0.32
CA THR A 138 -20.99 5.05 -1.35
C THR A 138 -20.43 4.11 -2.44
N PRO A 139 -19.86 2.93 -2.12
CA PRO A 139 -19.35 2.01 -3.15
C PRO A 139 -20.48 1.40 -3.98
N GLY A 140 -21.61 1.08 -3.34
CA GLY A 140 -22.80 0.54 -4.00
C GLY A 140 -23.39 1.54 -4.99
N LEU A 141 -23.62 2.79 -4.58
CA LEU A 141 -24.09 3.86 -5.49
C LEU A 141 -23.10 4.13 -6.62
N LEU A 142 -21.79 4.19 -6.33
CA LEU A 142 -20.77 4.38 -7.35
C LEU A 142 -20.78 3.23 -8.37
N LEU A 143 -20.88 1.97 -7.92
CA LEU A 143 -20.99 0.82 -8.82
C LEU A 143 -22.28 0.85 -9.65
N THR A 144 -23.40 1.21 -9.04
CA THR A 144 -24.70 1.23 -9.73
C THR A 144 -24.75 2.31 -10.79
N LEU A 145 -24.09 3.46 -10.58
CA LEU A 145 -24.00 4.55 -11.55
C LEU A 145 -22.89 4.31 -12.61
N SER A 146 -21.80 3.65 -12.25
CA SER A 146 -20.67 3.41 -13.16
C SER A 146 -20.89 2.19 -14.06
N LEU A 147 -21.65 1.18 -13.63
CA LEU A 147 -21.93 -0.01 -14.45
C LEU A 147 -22.63 0.33 -15.79
N PRO A 148 -23.72 1.12 -15.83
CA PRO A 148 -24.35 1.51 -17.08
C PRO A 148 -23.43 2.34 -17.98
N ALA A 149 -22.70 3.30 -17.40
CA ALA A 149 -21.73 4.11 -18.13
C ALA A 149 -20.62 3.24 -18.74
N TRP A 150 -20.11 2.27 -17.98
CA TRP A 150 -19.10 1.32 -18.44
C TRP A 150 -19.64 0.40 -19.54
N ALA A 151 -20.87 -0.09 -19.40
CA ALA A 151 -21.51 -0.92 -20.42
C ALA A 151 -21.65 -0.18 -21.76
N GLU A 152 -21.98 1.11 -21.73
CA GLU A 152 -22.11 1.92 -22.94
C GLU A 152 -20.76 2.22 -23.59
N VAL A 153 -19.72 2.46 -22.78
CA VAL A 153 -18.33 2.57 -23.25
C VAL A 153 -17.90 1.27 -23.92
N LEU A 154 -18.17 0.11 -23.32
CA LEU A 154 -17.86 -1.18 -23.92
C LEU A 154 -18.60 -1.38 -25.25
N LYS A 155 -19.91 -1.09 -25.32
CA LYS A 155 -20.64 -1.17 -26.59
C LYS A 155 -20.05 -0.28 -27.67
N TRP A 156 -19.70 0.96 -27.34
CA TRP A 156 -19.07 1.89 -28.28
C TRP A 156 -17.73 1.34 -28.79
N ILE A 157 -16.92 0.79 -27.89
CA ILE A 157 -15.64 0.15 -28.23
C ILE A 157 -15.87 -1.06 -29.15
N PHE A 158 -16.74 -1.99 -28.76
CA PHE A 158 -17.01 -3.23 -29.49
C PHE A 158 -17.68 -3.00 -30.86
N LYS A 159 -18.48 -1.94 -31.01
CA LYS A 159 -19.13 -1.58 -32.28
C LYS A 159 -18.12 -1.23 -33.38
N ASN A 160 -16.92 -0.79 -33.01
CA ASN A 160 -15.87 -0.38 -33.94
C ASN A 160 -14.86 -1.50 -34.24
N LEU A 161 -15.08 -2.72 -33.75
CA LEU A 161 -14.18 -3.85 -33.94
C LEU A 161 -14.65 -4.73 -35.09
N ASN A 162 -13.79 -4.88 -36.10
CA ASN A 162 -14.10 -5.65 -37.29
C ASN A 162 -13.44 -7.03 -37.28
N THR A 163 -12.43 -7.25 -36.42
CA THR A 163 -11.69 -8.51 -36.38
C THR A 163 -11.54 -9.07 -34.97
N PHE A 164 -11.40 -10.39 -34.87
CA PHE A 164 -11.10 -11.08 -33.61
C PHE A 164 -9.79 -10.59 -32.96
N TYR A 165 -8.82 -10.17 -33.76
CA TYR A 165 -7.56 -9.57 -33.28
C TYR A 165 -7.77 -8.22 -32.59
N ASP A 166 -8.73 -7.42 -33.05
CA ASP A 166 -9.08 -6.15 -32.40
C ASP A 166 -9.69 -6.39 -31.00
N VAL A 167 -10.53 -7.42 -30.87
CA VAL A 167 -11.12 -7.84 -29.59
C VAL A 167 -10.05 -8.26 -28.59
N ILE A 168 -9.11 -9.12 -29.00
CA ILE A 168 -8.00 -9.57 -28.13
C ILE A 168 -7.13 -8.38 -27.71
N SER A 169 -6.82 -7.47 -28.64
CA SER A 169 -5.97 -6.31 -28.37
C SER A 169 -6.60 -5.37 -27.33
N ILE A 170 -7.90 -5.11 -27.45
CA ILE A 170 -8.63 -4.26 -26.49
C ILE A 170 -8.76 -4.94 -25.13
N PHE A 171 -9.00 -6.25 -25.11
CA PHE A 171 -9.02 -6.98 -23.85
C PHE A 171 -7.66 -6.93 -23.14
N ALA A 172 -6.56 -7.07 -23.87
CA ALA A 172 -5.21 -6.91 -23.34
C ALA A 172 -4.95 -5.48 -22.81
N ILE A 173 -5.43 -4.45 -23.50
CA ILE A 173 -5.37 -3.06 -23.02
C ILE A 173 -6.13 -2.90 -21.70
N ILE A 174 -7.35 -3.40 -21.60
CA ILE A 174 -8.18 -3.29 -20.39
C ILE A 174 -7.49 -4.00 -19.21
N LEU A 175 -7.00 -5.23 -19.41
CA LEU A 175 -6.26 -5.94 -18.37
C LEU A 175 -4.99 -5.20 -17.94
N PHE A 176 -4.27 -4.61 -18.90
CA PHE A 176 -3.06 -3.85 -18.61
C PHE A 176 -3.36 -2.54 -17.86
N VAL A 177 -4.42 -1.83 -18.24
CA VAL A 177 -4.93 -0.66 -17.49
C VAL A 177 -5.31 -1.06 -16.07
N LEU A 178 -6.01 -2.18 -15.89
CA LEU A 178 -6.37 -2.68 -14.56
C LEU A 178 -5.13 -3.09 -13.75
N ALA A 179 -4.11 -3.68 -14.37
CA ALA A 179 -2.84 -4.01 -13.72
C ALA A 179 -2.06 -2.76 -13.30
N ILE A 180 -1.97 -1.74 -14.17
CA ILE A 180 -1.39 -0.43 -13.81
C ILE A 180 -2.21 0.21 -12.71
N PHE A 181 -3.54 0.24 -12.82
CA PHE A 181 -4.41 0.86 -11.83
C PHE A 181 -4.29 0.17 -10.49
N THR A 182 -4.26 -1.16 -10.44
CA THR A 182 -4.03 -1.90 -9.20
C THR A 182 -2.63 -1.66 -8.64
N PHE A 183 -1.58 -1.62 -9.46
CA PHE A 183 -0.23 -1.29 -8.99
C PHE A 183 -0.11 0.15 -8.49
N ILE A 184 -0.67 1.12 -9.21
CA ILE A 184 -0.77 2.52 -8.80
C ILE A 184 -1.55 2.57 -7.50
N VAL A 185 -2.73 1.97 -7.41
CA VAL A 185 -3.52 1.95 -6.17
C VAL A 185 -2.77 1.25 -5.05
N TYR A 186 -2.03 0.16 -5.26
CA TYR A 186 -1.30 -0.55 -4.19
C TYR A 186 -0.02 0.18 -3.77
N GLY A 187 0.70 0.76 -4.73
CA GLY A 187 1.88 1.61 -4.52
C GLY A 187 1.50 2.94 -3.89
N PHE A 188 0.52 3.66 -4.43
CA PHE A 188 -0.11 4.79 -3.76
C PHE A 188 -0.74 4.34 -2.44
N LYS A 189 -1.26 3.11 -2.27
CA LYS A 189 -1.84 2.69 -0.99
C LYS A 189 -0.79 2.55 0.10
N THR A 190 0.39 2.07 -0.27
CA THR A 190 1.53 1.94 0.64
C THR A 190 2.26 3.26 0.87
N ILE A 191 2.19 4.22 -0.06
CA ILE A 191 2.92 5.50 0.01
C ILE A 191 2.03 6.72 0.37
N ILE A 192 0.76 6.78 -0.05
CA ILE A 192 -0.12 7.98 -0.01
C ILE A 192 -1.54 7.73 0.55
N ILE A 193 -2.24 6.64 0.21
CA ILE A 193 -3.55 6.29 0.83
C ILE A 193 -3.33 5.85 2.27
N ASP A 194 -2.12 5.37 2.57
CA ASP A 194 -1.67 5.25 3.92
C ASP A 194 -1.57 6.64 4.63
N ASP A 195 -1.76 7.79 3.98
CA ASP A 195 -1.84 9.07 4.68
C ASP A 195 -3.20 9.77 4.61
N PHE A 196 -4.02 9.53 3.59
CA PHE A 196 -5.11 10.49 3.31
C PHE A 196 -6.57 10.08 3.56
N LEU A 197 -7.04 8.83 3.37
CA LEU A 197 -8.50 8.63 3.19
C LEU A 197 -9.21 7.51 3.95
N ASN A 198 -8.55 6.66 4.73
CA ASN A 198 -9.27 5.75 5.66
C ASN A 198 -8.39 5.16 6.78
N ARG A 199 -7.23 5.76 7.04
CA ARG A 199 -6.19 5.10 7.83
C ARG A 199 -6.28 5.36 9.33
N GLU A 200 -6.95 6.40 9.83
CA GLU A 200 -6.95 6.61 11.29
C GLU A 200 -7.63 5.46 12.03
N SER A 201 -8.81 5.04 11.59
CA SER A 201 -9.48 3.85 12.15
C SER A 201 -8.58 2.60 12.08
N LYS A 202 -8.03 2.28 10.90
CA LYS A 202 -7.19 1.10 10.72
C LYS A 202 -5.85 1.19 11.47
N ARG A 203 -5.20 2.36 11.53
CA ARG A 203 -3.97 2.61 12.30
C ARG A 203 -4.21 2.39 13.79
N LEU A 204 -5.32 2.91 14.32
CA LEU A 204 -5.68 2.74 15.72
C LEU A 204 -5.95 1.26 16.03
N LEU A 205 -6.61 0.55 15.12
CA LEU A 205 -6.83 -0.89 15.22
C LEU A 205 -5.52 -1.69 15.19
N ASP A 206 -4.64 -1.40 14.22
CA ASP A 206 -3.34 -2.06 14.08
C ASP A 206 -2.44 -1.76 15.30
N LEU A 207 -2.48 -0.53 15.82
CA LEU A 207 -1.79 -0.15 17.05
C LEU A 207 -2.35 -0.91 18.26
N ALA A 208 -3.68 -1.01 18.39
CA ALA A 208 -4.32 -1.78 19.45
C ALA A 208 -3.88 -3.26 19.41
N ASN A 209 -3.89 -3.86 18.22
CA ASN A 209 -3.44 -5.24 18.00
C ASN A 209 -1.95 -5.40 18.35
N PHE A 210 -1.08 -4.49 17.92
CA PHE A 210 0.34 -4.55 18.26
C PHE A 210 0.59 -4.42 19.77
N ILE A 211 -0.09 -3.50 20.45
CA ILE A 211 0.03 -3.36 21.91
C ILE A 211 -0.49 -4.64 22.59
N GLN A 212 -1.64 -5.16 22.15
CA GLN A 212 -2.21 -6.39 22.70
C GLN A 212 -1.26 -7.58 22.51
N GLU A 213 -0.67 -7.75 21.34
CA GLU A 213 0.30 -8.81 21.12
C GLU A 213 1.56 -8.64 21.97
N ILE A 214 2.08 -7.41 22.14
CA ILE A 214 3.23 -7.17 23.03
C ILE A 214 2.89 -7.64 24.45
N VAL A 215 1.67 -7.38 24.92
CA VAL A 215 1.23 -7.71 26.28
C VAL A 215 0.99 -9.21 26.48
N ILE A 216 0.45 -9.91 25.47
CA ILE A 216 0.17 -11.35 25.54
C ILE A 216 1.45 -12.19 25.50
N PHE A 217 2.46 -11.76 24.76
CA PHE A 217 3.68 -12.55 24.54
C PHE A 217 4.84 -12.20 25.50
N ASP A 218 4.74 -11.14 26.31
CA ASP A 218 5.84 -10.67 27.19
C ASP A 218 5.46 -10.54 28.69
N ILE A 219 4.23 -10.90 29.10
CA ILE A 219 3.80 -11.04 30.50
C ILE A 219 3.55 -12.52 30.79
#